data_AF-A0A3A4PV08-F1
#
_entry.id   AF-A0A3A4PV08-F1
#
_cell.length_a   1.000
_cell.length_b   1.000
_cell.length_c   1.000
_cell.angle_alpha   90.00
_cell.angle_beta   90.00
_cell.angle_gamma   90.00
#
_symmetry.space_group_name_H-M   'P 1'
#
loop_
_entity.id
_entity.type
_entity.pdbx_description
1 polymer ?
#
loop_
_entity_poly.entity_id
_entity_poly.type
_entity_poly.pdbx_seq_one_letter_code
_entity_poly.pdbx_strand_id
1 'polypeptide(L)'
;MPPEHDPRILDALRRAFADPTSNAVEFTLTARDGRFRDDEGLKNLLPTDLTREAMEGSVKAAIVQALDRGLRPTVTEEPGDSRMGLDPVTFHEFRIPVEGVRLYVKVQLNLDEPDDPTATVISVKRAD
;
A
#
# COMPACT_ATOMS: atom_id res chain seq x y z
N MET A 1 1.23 -23.78 -9.31
CA MET A 1 2.28 -22.85 -8.85
C MET A 1 1.63 -21.96 -7.81
N PRO A 2 2.25 -21.70 -6.65
CA PRO A 2 1.73 -20.67 -5.76
C PRO A 2 1.64 -19.36 -6.56
N PRO A 3 0.59 -18.53 -6.38
CA PRO A 3 0.45 -17.24 -7.08
C PRO A 3 1.52 -16.20 -6.68
N GLU A 4 2.58 -16.63 -5.99
CA GLU A 4 3.70 -15.85 -5.57
C GLU A 4 4.51 -15.38 -6.79
N HIS A 5 4.33 -14.09 -7.11
CA HIS A 5 5.20 -13.27 -7.96
C HIS A 5 4.89 -13.26 -9.46
N ASP A 6 3.63 -13.07 -9.85
CA ASP A 6 3.26 -12.69 -11.22
C ASP A 6 3.87 -11.31 -11.58
N PRO A 7 4.76 -11.23 -12.60
CA PRO A 7 5.35 -9.96 -13.06
C PRO A 7 4.31 -8.90 -13.43
N ARG A 8 3.10 -9.30 -13.85
CA ARG A 8 2.00 -8.39 -14.19
C ARG A 8 1.47 -7.65 -12.97
N ILE A 9 1.45 -8.30 -11.80
CA ILE A 9 1.03 -7.69 -10.53
C ILE A 9 2.06 -6.66 -10.07
N LEU A 10 3.35 -6.98 -10.20
CA LEU A 10 4.41 -6.02 -9.88
C LEU A 10 4.38 -4.80 -10.81
N ASP A 11 4.10 -5.00 -12.09
CA ASP A 11 3.93 -3.91 -13.05
C ASP A 11 2.69 -3.06 -12.73
N ALA A 12 1.56 -3.70 -12.42
CA ALA A 12 0.34 -3.00 -12.02
C ALA A 12 0.54 -2.16 -10.74
N LEU A 13 1.24 -2.70 -9.73
CA LEU A 13 1.62 -1.96 -8.54
C LEU A 13 2.53 -0.76 -8.89
N ARG A 14 3.54 -0.95 -9.76
CA ARG A 14 4.36 0.20 -10.19
C ARG A 14 3.51 1.26 -10.86
N ARG A 15 2.64 0.88 -11.78
CA ARG A 15 1.77 1.81 -12.53
C ARG A 15 0.83 2.58 -11.60
N ALA A 16 0.15 1.88 -10.69
CA ALA A 16 -0.75 2.50 -9.73
C ALA A 16 -0.03 3.56 -8.87
N PHE A 17 1.18 3.25 -8.38
CA PHE A 17 1.93 4.14 -7.49
C PHE A 17 2.83 5.16 -8.20
N ALA A 18 3.13 4.99 -9.49
CA ALA A 18 4.01 5.88 -10.26
C ALA A 18 3.35 7.20 -10.65
N ASP A 19 2.02 7.32 -10.57
CA ASP A 19 1.34 8.59 -10.82
C ASP A 19 1.19 9.40 -9.51
N PRO A 20 2.00 10.45 -9.32
CA PRO A 20 1.94 11.28 -8.12
C PRO A 20 0.69 12.17 -8.06
N THR A 21 -0.02 12.35 -9.19
CA THR A 21 -1.16 13.27 -9.34
C THR A 21 -2.50 12.56 -9.51
N SER A 22 -2.51 11.26 -9.80
CA SER A 22 -3.73 10.49 -9.99
C SER A 22 -4.34 10.00 -8.68
N ASN A 23 -5.67 9.89 -8.70
CA ASN A 23 -6.49 9.21 -7.69
C ASN A 23 -6.31 7.69 -7.71
N ALA A 24 -5.39 7.15 -8.53
CA ALA A 24 -5.10 5.71 -8.64
C ALA A 24 -4.68 5.07 -7.31
N VAL A 25 -4.19 5.85 -6.34
CA VAL A 25 -3.89 5.35 -4.99
C VAL A 25 -4.70 6.10 -3.96
N GLU A 26 -5.59 5.37 -3.28
CA GLU A 26 -6.36 5.86 -2.15
C GLU A 26 -5.73 5.45 -0.82
N PHE A 27 -5.78 6.33 0.18
CA PHE A 27 -5.38 6.01 1.54
C PHE A 27 -6.62 5.99 2.45
N THR A 28 -6.81 4.88 3.16
CA THR A 28 -7.91 4.81 4.14
C THR A 28 -7.66 5.76 5.32
N LEU A 29 -8.72 6.07 6.08
CA LEU A 29 -8.58 6.81 7.34
C LEU A 29 -7.63 6.13 8.33
N THR A 30 -7.57 4.79 8.32
CA THR A 30 -6.64 4.03 9.17
C THR A 30 -5.20 4.25 8.75
N ALA A 31 -4.91 4.16 7.45
CA ALA A 31 -3.59 4.44 6.92
C ALA A 31 -3.15 5.90 7.15
N ARG A 32 -4.08 6.85 7.14
CA ARG A 32 -3.79 8.28 7.35
C ARG A 32 -3.55 8.63 8.82
N ASP A 33 -4.52 8.31 9.67
CA ASP A 33 -4.59 8.87 11.02
C ASP A 33 -4.34 7.82 12.12
N GLY A 34 -4.20 6.54 11.78
CA GLY A 34 -3.98 5.45 12.76
C GLY A 34 -5.23 5.08 13.57
N ARG A 35 -6.30 5.88 13.45
CA ARG A 35 -7.53 5.82 14.25
C ARG A 35 -7.26 5.82 15.75
N PHE A 36 -7.07 4.64 16.34
CA PHE A 36 -6.95 4.42 17.79
C PHE A 36 -5.56 3.90 18.20
N ARG A 37 -4.60 3.91 17.27
CA ARG A 37 -3.27 3.33 17.44
C ARG A 37 -2.19 4.35 17.10
N ASP A 38 -1.34 4.63 18.07
CA ASP A 38 -0.21 5.57 17.91
C ASP A 38 0.94 4.96 17.09
N ASP A 39 0.98 3.63 16.98
CA ASP A 39 1.94 2.88 16.16
C ASP A 39 1.46 2.66 14.71
N GLU A 40 0.33 3.26 14.34
CA GLU A 40 -0.31 3.19 13.04
C GLU A 40 -0.64 4.60 12.53
N GLY A 41 -0.73 4.76 11.21
CA GLY A 41 -1.12 6.01 10.57
C GLY A 41 0.05 6.92 10.23
N LEU A 42 0.05 7.46 9.01
CA LEU A 42 1.07 8.40 8.55
C LEU A 42 1.25 9.59 9.50
N LYS A 43 0.14 10.16 9.98
CA LYS A 43 0.14 11.32 10.88
C LYS A 43 0.88 11.07 12.20
N ASN A 44 0.86 9.82 12.70
CA ASN A 44 1.52 9.47 13.95
C ASN A 44 2.98 9.02 13.73
N LEU A 45 3.28 8.51 12.54
CA LEU A 45 4.53 7.85 12.23
C LEU A 45 5.55 8.74 11.52
N LEU A 46 5.09 9.70 10.72
CA LEU A 46 5.93 10.59 9.92
C LEU A 46 6.08 11.97 10.56
N PRO A 47 7.09 12.76 10.14
CA PRO A 47 7.31 14.11 10.66
C PRO A 47 6.07 15.00 10.55
N THR A 48 5.77 15.74 11.62
CA THR A 48 4.54 16.55 11.74
C THR A 48 4.56 17.85 10.92
N ASP A 49 5.72 18.22 10.38
CA ASP A 49 5.90 19.37 9.49
C ASP A 49 5.50 19.06 8.04
N LEU A 50 5.27 17.78 7.71
CA LEU A 50 4.75 17.38 6.40
C LEU A 50 3.24 17.58 6.30
N THR A 51 2.79 18.03 5.13
CA THR A 51 1.36 18.00 4.81
C THR A 51 0.90 16.55 4.56
N ARG A 52 -0.41 16.33 4.55
CA ARG A 52 -0.97 15.00 4.24
C ARG A 52 -0.53 14.51 2.87
N GLU A 53 -0.59 15.40 1.87
CA GLU A 53 -0.21 15.10 0.50
C GLU A 53 1.28 14.75 0.41
N ALA A 54 2.14 15.44 1.17
CA ALA A 54 3.56 15.13 1.23
C ALA A 54 3.81 13.75 1.88
N MET A 55 3.13 13.44 2.99
CA MET A 55 3.23 12.13 3.64
C MET A 55 2.80 10.99 2.72
N GLU A 56 1.64 11.12 2.06
CA GLU A 56 1.15 10.14 1.09
C GLU A 56 2.11 10.02 -0.09
N GLY A 57 2.60 11.14 -0.61
CA GLY A 57 3.59 11.21 -1.69
C GLY A 57 4.89 10.47 -1.36
N SER A 58 5.43 10.66 -0.15
CA SER A 58 6.66 9.98 0.30
C SER A 58 6.48 8.46 0.35
N VAL A 59 5.31 7.96 0.78
CA VAL A 59 5.00 6.53 0.76
C VAL A 59 4.90 6.00 -0.67
N LYS A 60 4.17 6.71 -1.55
CA LYS A 60 4.05 6.31 -2.96
C LYS A 60 5.43 6.21 -3.62
N ALA A 61 6.24 7.25 -3.46
CA ALA A 61 7.60 7.29 -4.00
C ALA A 61 8.49 6.16 -3.46
N ALA A 62 8.41 5.85 -2.17
CA ALA A 62 9.17 4.78 -1.56
C ALA A 62 8.75 3.38 -2.05
N ILE A 63 7.45 3.15 -2.27
CA ILE A 63 6.95 1.90 -2.87
C ILE A 63 7.49 1.73 -4.30
N VAL A 64 7.38 2.76 -5.15
CA VAL A 64 7.90 2.74 -6.52
C VAL A 64 9.41 2.46 -6.52
N GLN A 65 10.17 3.21 -5.73
CA GLN A 65 11.62 3.02 -5.63
C GLN A 65 11.97 1.59 -5.18
N ALA A 66 11.21 1.02 -4.24
CA ALA A 66 11.46 -0.34 -3.79
C ALA A 66 11.15 -1.38 -4.88
N LEU A 67 10.04 -1.22 -5.61
CA LEU A 67 9.66 -2.09 -6.73
C LEU A 67 10.67 -2.01 -7.88
N ASP A 68 11.23 -0.83 -8.16
CA ASP A 68 12.26 -0.62 -9.18
C ASP A 68 13.59 -1.27 -8.79
N ARG A 69 13.89 -1.33 -7.49
CA ARG A 69 15.03 -2.08 -6.93
C ARG A 69 14.78 -3.59 -6.86
N GLY A 70 13.63 -4.07 -7.33
CA GLY A 70 13.28 -5.48 -7.35
C GLY A 70 12.73 -6.01 -6.02
N LEU A 71 12.32 -5.13 -5.09
CA LEU A 71 11.56 -5.57 -3.92
C LEU A 71 10.30 -6.28 -4.38
N ARG A 72 10.01 -7.42 -3.73
CA ARG A 72 8.76 -8.15 -3.92
C ARG A 72 7.96 -8.03 -2.62
N PRO A 73 6.72 -7.52 -2.64
CA PRO A 73 5.89 -7.48 -1.45
C PRO A 73 5.56 -8.90 -1.00
N THR A 74 5.36 -9.08 0.31
CA THR A 74 4.74 -10.30 0.83
C THR A 74 3.27 -10.29 0.39
N VAL A 75 2.75 -11.46 -0.01
CA VAL A 75 1.37 -11.59 -0.45
C VAL A 75 0.60 -12.36 0.62
N THR A 76 -0.50 -11.78 1.08
CA THR A 76 -1.41 -12.40 2.06
C THR A 76 -2.80 -12.44 1.48
N GLU A 77 -3.43 -13.60 1.48
CA GLU A 77 -4.84 -13.77 1.10
C GLU A 77 -5.68 -13.89 2.37
N GLU A 78 -6.70 -13.04 2.50
CA GLU A 78 -7.71 -13.18 3.54
C GLU A 78 -8.96 -13.84 2.94
N PRO A 79 -9.45 -14.93 3.55
CA PRO A 79 -10.63 -15.61 3.04
C PRO A 79 -11.83 -14.68 3.12
N GLY A 80 -12.56 -14.58 2.02
CA GLY A 80 -13.84 -13.90 1.98
C GLY A 80 -14.89 -14.62 2.84
N ASP A 81 -15.94 -13.91 3.24
CA ASP A 81 -17.11 -14.51 3.87
C ASP A 81 -18.19 -14.79 2.82
N SER A 82 -18.26 -16.04 2.37
CA SER A 82 -19.25 -16.48 1.37
C SER A 82 -20.70 -16.36 1.85
N ARG A 83 -20.95 -16.29 3.17
CA ARG A 83 -22.30 -16.06 3.72
C ARG A 83 -22.71 -14.59 3.64
N MET A 84 -21.72 -13.70 3.66
CA MET A 84 -21.92 -12.26 3.48
C MET A 84 -21.71 -11.80 2.04
N GLY A 85 -21.38 -12.71 1.13
CA GLY A 85 -21.09 -12.38 -0.27
C GLY A 85 -19.80 -11.58 -0.45
N LEU A 86 -18.84 -11.76 0.46
CA LEU A 86 -17.54 -11.11 0.39
C LEU A 86 -16.55 -12.05 -0.30
N ASP A 87 -15.96 -11.59 -1.40
CA ASP A 87 -14.91 -12.31 -2.10
C ASP A 87 -13.60 -12.32 -1.29
N PRO A 88 -12.73 -13.33 -1.50
CA PRO A 88 -11.38 -13.32 -0.96
C PRO A 88 -10.62 -12.06 -1.38
N VAL A 89 -9.82 -11.51 -0.46
CA VAL A 89 -9.05 -10.29 -0.70
C VAL A 89 -7.56 -10.61 -0.65
N THR A 90 -6.83 -10.17 -1.67
CA THR A 90 -5.38 -10.25 -1.71
C THR A 90 -4.75 -8.94 -1.27
N PHE A 91 -3.77 -9.03 -0.38
CA PHE A 91 -2.99 -7.90 0.10
C PHE A 91 -1.51 -8.05 -0.28
N HIS A 92 -0.91 -6.91 -0.61
CA HIS A 92 0.51 -6.74 -0.91
C HIS A 92 1.14 -5.92 0.22
N GLU A 93 2.07 -6.54 0.92
CA GLU A 93 2.67 -5.99 2.13
C GLU A 93 4.12 -5.56 1.87
N PHE A 94 4.39 -4.29 2.09
CA PHE A 94 5.69 -3.67 1.89
C PHE A 94 6.35 -3.39 3.24
N ARG A 95 7.66 -3.60 3.32
CA ARG A 95 8.50 -3.14 4.43
C ARG A 95 9.57 -2.20 3.87
N ILE A 96 9.34 -0.90 4.00
CA ILE A 96 10.10 0.14 3.30
C ILE A 96 10.47 1.30 4.22
N PRO A 97 11.65 1.92 4.05
CA PRO A 97 11.99 3.17 4.74
C PRO A 97 11.28 4.36 4.06
N VAL A 98 10.67 5.22 4.86
CA VAL A 98 10.01 6.48 4.44
C VAL A 98 10.36 7.55 5.46
N GLU A 99 10.96 8.67 5.02
CA GLU A 99 11.39 9.77 5.91
C GLU A 99 12.19 9.31 7.14
N GLY A 100 13.07 8.31 6.95
CA GLY A 100 13.89 7.74 8.03
C GLY A 100 13.17 6.76 8.97
N VAL A 101 11.87 6.51 8.75
CA VAL A 101 11.06 5.55 9.52
C VAL A 101 10.86 4.28 8.71
N ARG A 102 11.08 3.11 9.32
CA ARG A 102 10.74 1.83 8.68
C ARG A 102 9.24 1.59 8.83
N LEU A 103 8.55 1.49 7.70
CA LEU A 103 7.11 1.30 7.65
C LEU A 103 6.76 -0.08 7.11
N TYR A 104 5.74 -0.67 7.70
CA TYR A 104 4.94 -1.74 7.14
C TYR A 104 3.72 -1.11 6.45
N VAL A 105 3.52 -1.39 5.17
CA VAL A 105 2.41 -0.84 4.38
C VAL A 105 1.61 -1.97 3.76
N LYS A 106 0.32 -2.07 4.10
CA LYS A 106 -0.60 -3.07 3.55
C LYS A 106 -1.43 -2.44 2.44
N VAL A 107 -1.30 -2.98 1.23
CA VAL A 107 -1.94 -2.47 0.02
C VAL A 107 -2.90 -3.51 -0.53
N GLN A 108 -4.10 -3.09 -0.91
CA GLN A 108 -5.00 -3.87 -1.76
C GLN A 108 -4.86 -3.34 -3.19
N LEU A 109 -4.69 -4.24 -4.16
CA LEU A 109 -4.65 -3.89 -5.58
C LEU A 109 -5.99 -4.27 -6.21
N ASN A 110 -6.59 -3.36 -6.97
CA ASN A 110 -7.75 -3.62 -7.80
C ASN A 110 -7.35 -3.62 -9.27
N LEU A 111 -7.75 -4.68 -9.97
CA LEU A 111 -7.47 -4.95 -11.39
C LEU A 111 -8.76 -5.06 -12.23
N ASP A 112 -9.89 -4.56 -11.73
CA ASP A 112 -11.17 -4.55 -12.46
C ASP A 112 -11.01 -3.90 -13.85
N GLU A 113 -10.17 -2.88 -13.96
CA GLU A 113 -9.71 -2.28 -15.21
C GLU A 113 -8.22 -2.60 -15.44
N PRO A 114 -7.87 -3.62 -16.26
CA PRO A 114 -6.49 -4.09 -16.40
C PRO A 114 -5.51 -3.03 -16.92
N ASP A 115 -6.03 -2.07 -17.69
CA ASP A 115 -5.26 -0.96 -18.24
C ASP A 115 -5.17 0.24 -17.29
N ASP A 116 -5.90 0.26 -16.18
CA ASP A 116 -5.88 1.33 -15.18
C ASP A 116 -5.96 0.75 -13.74
N PRO A 117 -4.90 0.08 -13.27
CA PRO A 117 -4.90 -0.53 -11.95
C PRO A 117 -4.97 0.53 -10.85
N THR A 118 -5.88 0.33 -9.90
CA THR A 118 -5.98 1.18 -8.71
C THR A 118 -5.51 0.43 -7.47
N ALA A 119 -5.03 1.17 -6.48
CA ALA A 119 -4.56 0.61 -5.22
C ALA A 119 -5.15 1.35 -4.03
N THR A 120 -5.42 0.61 -2.97
CA THR A 120 -5.85 1.18 -1.69
C THR A 120 -4.83 0.83 -0.61
N VAL A 121 -4.24 1.84 0.01
CA VAL A 121 -3.39 1.68 1.19
C VAL A 121 -4.30 1.52 2.41
N ILE A 122 -4.37 0.29 2.89
CA ILE A 122 -5.30 -0.13 3.94
C ILE A 122 -4.78 0.26 5.33
N SER A 123 -3.50 -0.01 5.59
CA SER A 123 -2.85 0.36 6.86
C SER A 123 -1.37 0.67 6.66
N VAL A 124 -0.86 1.54 7.52
CA VAL A 124 0.56 1.91 7.60
C VAL A 124 0.98 1.83 9.06
N LYS A 125 1.96 0.99 9.38
CA LYS A 125 2.44 0.73 10.74
C LYS A 125 3.94 0.89 10.83
N ARG A 126 4.48 1.10 12.03
CA ARG A 126 5.92 0.98 12.24
C ARG A 126 6.36 -0.49 12.01
N ALA A 127 7.46 -0.67 11.30
CA ALA A 127 8.11 -1.97 11.13
C ALA A 127 9.36 -2.01 12.01
N ASP A 128 9.27 -2.73 13.13
CA ASP A 128 10.39 -2.98 14.05
C ASP A 128 11.42 -3.96 13.44
#